data_AF-A0A6C1QKR9-F1
#
_entry.id   AF-A0A6C1QKR9-F1
#
_cell.length_a   1.000
_cell.length_b   1.000
_cell.length_c   1.000
_cell.angle_alpha   90.00
_cell.angle_beta   90.00
_cell.angle_gamma   90.00
#
_symmetry.space_group_name_H-M   'P 1'
#
loop_
_entity.id
_entity.type
_entity.pdbx_description
1 polymer ?
#
loop_
_entity_poly.entity_id
_entity_poly.type
_entity_poly.pdbx_seq_one_letter_code
_entity_poly.pdbx_strand_id
1 'polypeptide(L)' 'MNRKEERPSKISYERYLNELGIPEDQKKSNGGHIPDYVKYGTWLRVNDSEKFENDYQEWKAKVRAEQNL' A
#
# COMPACT_ATOMS: atom_id res chain seq x y z
N MET A 1 18.21 -1.20 12.37
CA MET A 1 18.11 -1.74 10.99
C MET A 1 18.55 -0.65 10.03
N ASN A 2 19.55 -0.94 9.21
CA ASN A 2 20.16 -0.02 8.25
C ASN A 2 19.13 0.23 7.13
N ARG A 3 18.41 1.37 7.17
CA ARG A 3 17.48 1.79 6.12
C ARG A 3 18.29 2.19 4.88
N LYS A 4 18.91 1.21 4.21
CA LYS A 4 19.38 1.40 2.84
C LYS A 4 18.12 1.61 2.03
N GLU A 5 17.86 2.87 1.70
CA GLU A 5 16.83 3.38 0.79
C GLU A 5 16.27 2.25 -0.10
N GLU A 6 15.24 1.56 0.38
CA GLU A 6 14.63 0.47 -0.38
C GLU A 6 14.03 1.15 -1.61
N ARG A 7 14.64 0.90 -2.78
CA ARG A 7 14.13 1.40 -4.06
C ARG A 7 12.62 1.17 -4.11
N PRO A 8 11.82 2.15 -4.56
CA PRO A 8 10.37 2.00 -4.60
C PRO A 8 10.02 0.76 -5.43
N SER A 9 9.57 -0.27 -4.71
CA SER A 9 9.26 -1.61 -5.21
C SER A 9 7.86 -2.00 -4.77
N LYS A 10 7.25 -2.97 -5.48
CA LYS A 10 5.90 -3.46 -5.14
C LYS A 10 5.84 -4.01 -3.71
N ILE A 11 6.91 -4.67 -3.24
CA ILE A 11 6.99 -5.19 -1.87
C ILE A 11 7.07 -4.06 -0.85
N SER A 12 7.84 -3.00 -1.15
CA SER A 12 7.92 -1.82 -0.30
C SER A 12 6.59 -1.08 -0.23
N TYR A 13 5.85 -1.02 -1.35
CA TYR A 13 4.51 -0.45 -1.41
C TYR A 13 3.48 -1.29 -0.63
N GLU A 14 3.54 -2.61 -0.74
CA GLU A 14 2.70 -3.51 0.05
C GLU A 14 2.92 -3.31 1.56
N ARG A 15 4.19 -3.19 1.98
CA ARG A 15 4.53 -2.87 3.37
C ARG A 15 4.01 -1.50 3.79
N TYR A 16 4.21 -0.47 2.97
CA TYR A 16 3.68 0.87 3.20
C TYR A 16 2.16 0.85 3.43
N LEU A 17 1.40 0.17 2.58
CA LEU A 17 -0.04 0.00 2.76
C LEU A 17 -0.40 -0.78 4.03
N ASN A 18 0.38 -1.79 4.38
CA ASN A 18 0.18 -2.56 5.62
C ASN A 18 0.44 -1.71 6.87
N GLU A 19 1.37 -0.77 6.81
CA GLU A 19 1.65 0.18 7.90
C GLU A 19 0.59 1.26 8.01
N LEU A 20 0.06 1.76 6.90
CA LEU A 20 -1.10 2.66 6.89
C LEU A 20 -2.36 1.98 7.45
N GLY A 21 -2.49 0.68 7.19
CA GLY A 21 -3.67 -0.09 7.58
C GLY A 21 -4.85 0.11 6.64
N ILE A 22 -5.94 -0.59 6.93
CA ILE A 22 -7.17 -0.53 6.13
C ILE A 22 -7.87 0.80 6.44
N PRO A 23 -8.24 1.61 5.42
CA PRO A 23 -9.06 2.79 5.61
C PRO A 23 -10.36 2.48 6.35
N GLU A 24 -10.79 3.33 7.28
CA GLU A 24 -11.93 3.01 8.16
C GLU A 24 -13.23 2.77 7.40
N ASP A 25 -13.51 3.48 6.31
CA ASP A 25 -14.73 3.25 5.52
C ASP A 25 -14.73 1.91 4.78
N GLN A 26 -13.54 1.39 4.47
CA GLN A 26 -13.39 0.12 3.76
C GLN A 26 -13.38 -1.08 4.71
N LYS A 27 -13.23 -0.87 6.01
CA LYS A 27 -13.27 -1.93 7.02
C LYS A 27 -14.65 -2.58 7.07
N LYS A 28 -14.68 -3.91 7.12
CA LYS A 28 -15.91 -4.70 7.18
C LYS A 28 -16.76 -4.37 8.41
N SER A 29 -16.13 -4.10 9.54
CA SER A 29 -16.83 -3.69 10.77
C SER A 29 -17.55 -2.34 10.64
N ASN A 30 -17.13 -1.50 9.70
CA ASN A 30 -17.71 -0.18 9.44
C ASN A 30 -18.64 -0.17 8.21
N GLY A 31 -19.01 -1.34 7.69
CA GLY A 31 -19.87 -1.47 6.50
C GLY A 31 -19.12 -1.55 5.17
N GLY A 32 -17.79 -1.55 5.20
CA GLY A 32 -16.95 -1.81 4.03
C GLY A 32 -16.84 -3.30 3.68
N HIS A 33 -15.95 -3.62 2.75
CA HIS A 33 -15.78 -4.99 2.24
C HIS A 33 -14.51 -5.68 2.81
N ILE A 34 -13.52 -4.93 3.30
CA ILE A 34 -12.22 -5.49 3.66
C ILE A 34 -12.26 -6.04 5.10
N PRO A 35 -11.97 -7.33 5.32
CA PRO A 35 -11.99 -7.88 6.68
C PRO A 35 -10.97 -7.19 7.59
N ASP A 36 -11.36 -6.77 8.79
CA ASP A 36 -10.54 -5.94 9.68
C ASP A 36 -9.21 -6.58 10.12
N TYR A 37 -9.11 -7.91 10.07
CA TYR A 37 -7.93 -8.65 10.53
C TYR A 37 -6.85 -8.83 9.46
N VAL A 38 -7.10 -8.44 8.20
CA VAL A 38 -6.14 -8.64 7.11
C VAL A 38 -5.19 -7.46 6.99
N LYS A 39 -4.04 -7.71 6.36
CA LYS A 39 -3.08 -6.69 5.99
C LYS A 39 -3.52 -6.00 4.70
N TYR A 40 -3.70 -4.69 4.72
CA TYR A 40 -4.33 -3.95 3.62
C TYR A 40 -3.59 -4.11 2.29
N GLY A 41 -2.27 -3.89 2.26
CA GLY A 41 -1.47 -4.06 1.05
C GLY A 41 -1.51 -5.47 0.49
N THR A 42 -1.42 -6.49 1.34
CA THR A 42 -1.50 -7.89 0.91
C THR A 42 -2.89 -8.22 0.38
N TRP A 43 -3.95 -7.73 1.03
CA TRP A 43 -5.32 -7.94 0.58
C TRP A 43 -5.58 -7.23 -0.76
N LEU A 44 -5.18 -5.96 -0.88
CA LEU A 44 -5.36 -5.17 -2.09
C LEU A 44 -4.67 -5.82 -3.28
N ARG A 45 -3.44 -6.29 -3.12
CA ARG A 45 -2.69 -6.97 -4.19
C ARG A 45 -3.37 -8.24 -4.71
N VAL A 46 -4.10 -8.96 -3.86
CA VAL A 46 -4.78 -10.23 -4.22
C VAL A 46 -6.19 -9.99 -4.74
N ASN A 47 -6.94 -9.06 -4.14
CA ASN A 47 -8.35 -8.83 -4.45
C ASN A 47 -8.54 -7.77 -5.54
N ASP A 48 -7.62 -6.81 -5.65
CA ASP A 48 -7.65 -5.72 -6.62
C ASP A 48 -6.23 -5.38 -7.10
N SER A 49 -5.67 -6.30 -7.88
CA SER A 49 -4.30 -6.18 -8.40
C SER A 49 -4.11 -5.00 -9.35
N GLU A 50 -5.17 -4.59 -10.06
CA GLU A 50 -5.12 -3.45 -10.97
C GLU A 50 -5.01 -2.14 -10.19
N LYS A 51 -5.85 -1.95 -9.17
CA LYS A 51 -5.73 -0.81 -8.27
C LYS A 51 -4.38 -0.79 -7.56
N PHE A 52 -3.92 -1.94 -7.07
CA PHE A 52 -2.60 -2.04 -6.46
C PHE A 52 -1.48 -1.55 -7.40
N GLU A 53 -1.52 -1.94 -8.67
CA GLU A 53 -0.52 -1.52 -9.66
C GLU A 53 -0.60 -0.03 -9.97
N ASN A 54 -1.81 0.50 -10.21
CA ASN A 54 -2.01 1.91 -10.51
C ASN A 54 -1.52 2.80 -9.36
N ASP A 55 -1.99 2.53 -8.13
CA ASP A 55 -1.59 3.30 -6.96
C ASP A 55 -0.07 3.16 -6.69
N TYR A 56 0.51 1.97 -6.96
CA TYR A 56 1.96 1.76 -6.85
C TYR A 56 2.75 2.65 -7.80
N GLN A 57 2.32 2.81 -9.06
CA GLN A 57 3.01 3.67 -10.02
C GLN A 57 2.95 5.14 -9.58
N GLU A 58 1.80 5.59 -9.06
CA GLU A 58 1.66 6.94 -8.50
C GLU A 58 2.54 7.15 -7.27
N TRP A 59 2.54 6.20 -6.33
CA TRP A 59 3.40 6.24 -5.14
C TRP A 59 4.88 6.25 -5.53
N LYS A 60 5.29 5.41 -6.48
CA LYS A 60 6.66 5.36 -6.99
C LYS A 60 7.08 6.68 -7.63
N ALA A 61 6.19 7.33 -8.38
CA ALA A 61 6.45 8.64 -8.97
C ALA A 61 6.65 9.71 -7.88
N LYS A 62 5.81 9.71 -6.84
CA LYS A 62 5.94 10.63 -5.68
C LYS A 62 7.25 10.42 -4.93
N VAL A 63 7.57 9.18 -4.54
CA VAL A 63 8.81 8.86 -3.82
C VAL A 63 10.04 9.27 -4.64
N ARG A 64 10.01 9.06 -5.97
CA ARG A 64 11.12 9.50 -6.85
C ARG A 64 11.23 11.01 -6.92
N ALA A 65 10.12 11.74 -6.94
CA ALA A 65 10.14 13.21 -6.93
C ALA A 65 10.70 13.75 -5.60
N GLU A 66 10.34 13.13 -4.46
CA GLU A 66 10.84 13.50 -3.13
C GLU A 66 12.33 13.22 -2.95
N GLN A 67 12.89 12.18 -3.58
CA GLN A 67 14.34 11.90 -3.55
C GLN A 67 15.18 12.81 -4.46
N ASN A 68 14.55 13.56 -5.36
CA ASN A 68 15.23 14.42 -6.34
C ASN A 68 15.16 15.91 -5.94
N LEU A 69 14.80 16.18 -4.68
CA LEU A 69 14.67 17.48 -4.02
C LEU A 69 15.67 17.56 -2.86
#